data_AF-A0A7J7Z598-F1
#
_entry.id   AF-A0A7J7Z598-F1
#
_cell.length_a   1.000
_cell.length_b   1.000
_cell.length_c   1.000
_cell.angle_alpha   90.00
_cell.angle_beta   90.00
_cell.angle_gamma   90.00
#
_symmetry.space_group_name_H-M   'P 1'
#
loop_
_entity.id
_entity.type
_entity.pdbx_description
1 polymer ?
#
loop_
_entity_poly.entity_id
_entity_poly.type
_entity_poly.pdbx_seq_one_letter_code
_entity_poly.pdbx_strand_id
1 'polypeptide(L)'
;MKPKGSAASSKALGHTVFDMKIAADCSILKSQKEFVRRYCQHHEEEPRLPMLTSACPGWVQYAEHMLGHPITPHLFTAKSPKQIMGSLVKDYFARWQNLSPDKIFHVIVAPCYDEKLEAL
;
A
#
# COMPACT_ATOMS: atom_id res chain seq x y z
N MET A 1 3.30 -18.65 -11.34
CA MET A 1 4.39 -19.45 -10.72
C MET A 1 4.07 -19.60 -9.24
N LYS A 2 3.77 -20.80 -8.71
CA LYS A 2 3.33 -20.98 -7.30
C LYS A 2 4.55 -21.08 -6.36
N PRO A 3 4.74 -20.18 -5.38
CA PRO A 3 5.74 -20.38 -4.33
C PRO A 3 5.15 -21.31 -3.28
N LYS A 4 5.17 -22.63 -3.52
CA LYS A 4 4.56 -23.61 -2.60
C LYS A 4 5.40 -23.89 -1.34
N GLY A 5 6.70 -23.60 -1.34
CA GLY A 5 7.60 -23.94 -0.23
C GLY A 5 7.49 -23.03 1.00
N SER A 6 7.62 -21.71 0.81
CA SER A 6 7.70 -20.74 1.92
C SER A 6 6.40 -20.63 2.72
N ALA A 7 5.25 -20.59 2.04
CA ALA A 7 3.96 -20.51 2.70
C ALA A 7 3.60 -21.77 3.50
N ALA A 8 4.04 -22.96 3.04
CA ALA A 8 3.81 -24.22 3.74
C ALA A 8 4.62 -24.32 5.05
N SER A 9 5.89 -23.87 5.03
CA SER A 9 6.74 -23.84 6.22
C SER A 9 6.22 -22.84 7.27
N SER A 10 5.77 -21.65 6.85
CA SER A 10 5.21 -20.65 7.77
C SER A 10 3.92 -21.14 8.44
N LYS A 11 3.06 -21.87 7.70
CA LYS A 11 1.84 -22.47 8.25
C LYS A 11 2.15 -23.58 9.26
N ALA A 12 3.22 -24.36 9.04
CA ALA A 12 3.65 -25.39 9.99
C ALA A 12 4.12 -24.80 11.34
N LEU A 13 4.59 -23.54 11.35
CA LEU A 13 4.95 -22.79 12.56
C LEU A 13 3.73 -22.10 13.23
N GLY A 14 2.51 -22.34 12.73
CA GLY A 14 1.29 -21.76 13.28
C GLY A 14 0.96 -20.35 12.78
N HIS A 15 1.68 -19.84 11.76
CA HIS A 15 1.41 -18.51 11.21
C HIS A 15 0.26 -18.54 10.21
N THR A 16 -0.59 -17.51 10.26
CA THR A 16 -1.57 -17.24 9.21
C THR A 16 -0.89 -16.48 8.08
N VAL A 17 -0.95 -17.04 6.86
CA VAL A 17 -0.27 -16.48 5.67
C VAL A 17 -1.30 -15.87 4.73
N PHE A 18 -1.15 -14.59 4.44
CA PHE A 18 -1.99 -13.84 3.50
C PHE A 18 -1.27 -13.61 2.18
N ASP A 19 -2.02 -13.65 1.07
CA ASP A 19 -1.54 -13.19 -0.22
C ASP A 19 -1.77 -11.67 -0.33
N MET A 20 -0.73 -10.93 -0.69
CA MET A 20 -0.77 -9.47 -0.87
C MET A 20 -1.62 -9.02 -2.05
N LYS A 21 -2.02 -9.95 -2.93
CA LYS A 21 -2.77 -9.64 -4.16
C LYS A 21 -4.05 -8.85 -3.90
N ILE A 22 -4.82 -9.20 -2.88
CA ILE A 22 -6.07 -8.48 -2.58
C ILE A 22 -5.81 -7.00 -2.24
N ALA A 23 -4.75 -6.72 -1.50
CA ALA A 23 -4.39 -5.36 -1.14
C ALA A 23 -3.79 -4.59 -2.33
N ALA A 24 -3.04 -5.28 -3.20
CA ALA A 24 -2.56 -4.71 -4.45
C ALA A 24 -3.72 -4.33 -5.39
N ASP A 25 -4.68 -5.24 -5.57
CA ASP A 25 -5.88 -5.01 -6.38
C ASP A 25 -6.70 -3.83 -5.81
N CYS A 26 -6.84 -3.73 -4.48
CA CYS A 26 -7.47 -2.57 -3.83
C CYS A 26 -6.72 -1.25 -4.09
N SER A 27 -5.38 -1.25 -4.03
CA SER A 27 -4.56 -0.06 -4.31
C SER A 27 -4.77 0.41 -5.75
N ILE A 28 -4.74 -0.51 -6.72
CA ILE A 28 -4.99 -0.22 -8.14
C ILE A 28 -6.37 0.41 -8.33
N LEU A 29 -7.42 -0.18 -7.75
CA LEU A 29 -8.79 0.35 -7.88
C LEU A 29 -8.92 1.76 -7.27
N LYS A 30 -8.19 2.06 -6.20
CA LYS A 30 -8.18 3.39 -5.58
C LYS A 30 -7.43 4.40 -6.45
N SER A 31 -6.26 4.04 -6.96
CA SER A 31 -5.49 4.89 -7.88
C SER A 31 -6.25 5.16 -9.18
N GLN A 32 -6.96 4.17 -9.72
CA GLN A 32 -7.80 4.33 -10.90
C GLN A 32 -8.95 5.31 -10.64
N LYS A 33 -9.66 5.17 -9.52
CA LYS A 33 -10.74 6.09 -9.14
C LYS A 33 -10.22 7.52 -8.95
N GLU A 34 -9.04 7.66 -8.36
CA GLU A 34 -8.40 8.96 -8.22
C GLU A 34 -8.03 9.56 -9.58
N PHE A 35 -7.46 8.76 -10.48
CA PHE A 35 -7.15 9.21 -11.84
C PHE A 35 -8.38 9.71 -12.58
N VAL A 36 -9.45 8.92 -12.63
CA VAL A 36 -10.70 9.31 -13.30
C VAL A 36 -11.23 10.62 -12.71
N ARG A 37 -11.23 10.74 -11.37
CA ARG A 37 -11.66 11.97 -10.69
C ARG A 37 -10.81 13.18 -11.11
N ARG A 38 -9.48 13.07 -11.05
CA ARG A 38 -8.58 14.19 -11.42
C ARG A 38 -8.67 14.54 -12.90
N TYR A 39 -8.85 13.54 -13.76
CA TYR A 39 -9.01 13.74 -15.19
C TYR A 39 -10.32 14.46 -15.53
N CYS A 40 -11.44 14.05 -14.93
CA CYS A 40 -12.74 14.71 -15.16
C CYS A 40 -12.83 16.11 -14.53
N GLN A 41 -12.09 16.37 -13.45
CA GLN A 41 -12.07 17.66 -12.74
C GLN A 41 -10.92 18.55 -13.20
N HIS A 42 -10.16 18.16 -14.22
CA HIS A 42 -9.00 18.92 -14.66
C HIS A 42 -9.42 20.28 -15.20
N HIS A 43 -8.84 21.33 -14.62
CA HIS A 43 -9.02 22.72 -15.04
C HIS A 43 -7.65 23.36 -15.16
N GLU A 44 -7.48 24.32 -16.08
CA GLU A 44 -6.19 24.95 -16.36
C GLU A 44 -5.62 25.73 -15.15
N GLU A 45 -6.49 26.17 -14.24
CA GLU A 45 -6.14 26.98 -13.07
C GLU A 45 -5.55 26.15 -11.90
N GLU A 46 -5.81 24.84 -11.86
CA GLU A 46 -5.21 23.89 -10.89
C GLU A 46 -4.80 22.59 -11.58
N PRO A 47 -3.65 22.56 -12.29
CA PRO A 47 -3.21 21.38 -12.99
C PRO A 47 -2.73 20.32 -11.99
N ARG A 48 -3.63 19.38 -11.64
CA ARG A 48 -3.31 18.18 -10.82
C ARG A 48 -2.88 16.97 -11.66
N LEU A 49 -2.63 17.21 -12.95
CA LEU A 49 -2.08 16.28 -13.92
C LEU A 49 -0.72 16.81 -14.41
N PRO A 50 0.26 15.93 -14.70
CA PRO A 50 0.16 14.46 -14.72
C PRO A 50 -0.01 13.86 -13.32
N MET A 51 -0.50 12.62 -13.24
CA MET A 51 -0.56 11.86 -11.99
C MET A 51 0.68 10.96 -11.89
N LEU A 52 1.41 11.10 -10.80
CA LEU A 52 2.65 10.37 -10.51
C LEU A 52 2.38 9.26 -9.48
N THR A 53 3.12 8.16 -9.60
CA THR A 53 2.97 7.03 -8.69
C THR A 53 3.48 7.34 -7.29
N SER A 54 2.87 6.78 -6.25
CA SER A 54 3.38 6.85 -4.86
C SER A 54 3.61 5.48 -4.22
N ALA A 55 3.62 4.40 -5.02
CA ALA A 55 3.79 3.04 -4.51
C ALA A 55 5.21 2.72 -4.00
N CYS A 56 6.22 3.50 -4.38
CA CYS A 56 7.61 3.31 -3.96
C CYS A 56 7.96 4.34 -2.87
N PRO A 57 8.28 3.90 -1.63
CA PRO A 57 8.63 4.80 -0.54
C PRO A 57 9.84 5.67 -0.84
N GLY A 58 10.89 5.10 -1.45
CA GLY A 58 12.09 5.86 -1.82
C GLY A 58 11.80 6.98 -2.83
N TRP A 59 10.86 6.74 -3.77
CA TRP A 59 10.41 7.77 -4.70
C TRP A 59 9.60 8.88 -3.99
N VAL A 60 8.66 8.51 -3.11
CA VAL A 60 7.87 9.49 -2.35
C VAL A 60 8.79 10.36 -1.50
N GLN A 61 9.74 9.74 -0.80
CA GLN A 61 10.74 10.46 0.01
C GLN A 61 11.58 11.41 -0.85
N TYR A 62 12.06 10.94 -2.01
CA TYR A 62 12.80 11.82 -2.93
C TYR A 62 11.94 12.99 -3.43
N ALA A 63 10.70 12.72 -3.83
CA ALA A 63 9.77 13.75 -4.30
C ALA A 63 9.47 14.80 -3.21
N GLU A 64 9.25 14.39 -1.97
CA GLU A 64 8.96 15.29 -0.86
C GLU A 64 10.18 16.12 -0.43
N HIS A 65 11.34 15.49 -0.30
CA HIS A 65 12.53 16.15 0.25
C HIS A 65 13.36 16.90 -0.78
N MET A 66 13.46 16.39 -2.01
CA MET A 66 14.33 16.96 -3.04
C MET A 66 13.58 17.83 -4.04
N LEU A 67 12.34 17.47 -4.38
CA LEU A 67 11.57 18.17 -5.41
C LEU A 67 10.52 19.12 -4.82
N GLY A 68 9.91 18.75 -3.69
CA GLY A 68 8.99 19.58 -2.93
C GLY A 68 7.66 19.88 -3.65
N HIS A 69 7.10 21.05 -3.33
CA HIS A 69 5.75 21.45 -3.71
C HIS A 69 5.40 21.36 -5.22
N PRO A 70 6.33 21.59 -6.17
CA PRO A 70 6.03 21.40 -7.59
C PRO A 70 5.62 19.97 -7.96
N ILE A 71 6.01 18.95 -7.18
CA ILE A 71 5.80 17.54 -7.52
C ILE A 71 4.82 16.84 -6.58
N THR A 72 4.83 17.18 -5.29
CA THR A 72 3.97 16.52 -4.28
C THR A 72 2.48 16.49 -4.64
N PRO A 73 1.87 17.57 -5.19
CA PRO A 73 0.46 17.55 -5.62
C PRO A 73 0.15 16.56 -6.74
N HIS A 74 1.15 16.18 -7.53
CA HIS A 74 1.00 15.24 -8.63
C HIS A 74 1.05 13.78 -8.16
N LEU A 75 1.57 13.48 -6.98
CA LEU A 75 1.54 12.13 -6.41
C LEU A 75 0.09 11.69 -6.14
N PHE A 76 -0.24 10.44 -6.48
CA PHE A 76 -1.52 9.87 -6.08
C PHE A 76 -1.57 9.59 -4.58
N THR A 77 -2.75 9.71 -3.99
CA THR A 77 -2.99 9.64 -2.55
C THR A 77 -3.47 8.26 -2.07
N ALA A 78 -3.73 7.34 -3.00
CA ALA A 78 -4.05 5.96 -2.68
C ALA A 78 -2.97 5.29 -1.81
N LYS A 79 -3.40 4.65 -0.73
CA LYS A 79 -2.54 3.85 0.16
C LYS A 79 -1.82 2.75 -0.61
N SER A 80 -0.60 2.42 -0.16
CA SER A 80 0.14 1.30 -0.72
C SER A 80 -0.54 -0.04 -0.42
N PRO A 81 -0.23 -1.10 -1.17
CA PRO A 81 -0.70 -2.45 -0.87
C PRO A 81 -0.38 -2.90 0.56
N LYS A 82 0.78 -2.53 1.12
CA LYS A 82 1.12 -2.92 2.49
C LYS A 82 0.31 -2.19 3.55
N GLN A 83 0.04 -0.89 3.38
CA GLN A 83 -0.82 -0.13 4.28
C GLN A 83 -2.26 -0.62 4.23
N ILE A 84 -2.74 -0.98 3.04
CA ILE A 84 -4.06 -1.59 2.85
C ILE A 84 -4.10 -2.95 3.56
N MET A 85 -3.11 -3.82 3.36
CA MET A 85 -3.07 -5.12 4.03
C MET A 85 -2.99 -4.97 5.55
N GLY A 86 -2.17 -4.05 6.06
CA GLY A 86 -2.11 -3.76 7.50
C GLY A 86 -3.48 -3.37 8.04
N SER A 87 -4.22 -2.54 7.31
CA SER A 87 -5.61 -2.18 7.67
C SER A 87 -6.53 -3.40 7.64
N LEU A 88 -6.47 -4.23 6.59
CA LEU A 88 -7.30 -5.45 6.48
C LEU A 88 -7.02 -6.45 7.61
N VAL A 89 -5.76 -6.65 7.98
CA VAL A 89 -5.37 -7.58 9.04
C VAL A 89 -5.74 -7.04 10.42
N LYS A 90 -5.40 -5.79 10.72
CA LYS A 90 -5.62 -5.20 12.05
C LYS A 90 -7.07 -4.83 12.32
N ASP A 91 -7.87 -4.59 11.28
CA ASP A 91 -9.27 -4.20 11.42
C ASP A 91 -10.23 -5.37 11.14
N TYR A 92 -10.24 -5.89 9.91
CA TYR A 92 -11.21 -6.89 9.49
C TYR A 92 -10.89 -8.27 10.05
N PHE A 93 -9.65 -8.75 9.89
CA PHE A 93 -9.26 -10.08 10.38
C PHE A 93 -9.25 -10.14 11.91
N ALA A 94 -8.81 -9.07 12.59
CA ALA A 94 -8.86 -8.98 14.06
C ALA A 94 -10.29 -9.17 14.60
N ARG A 95 -11.27 -8.44 14.05
CA ARG A 95 -12.68 -8.61 14.41
C ARG A 95 -13.18 -10.02 14.12
N TRP A 96 -12.83 -10.58 12.96
CA TRP A 96 -13.27 -11.91 12.57
C TRP A 96 -12.73 -13.01 13.50
N GLN A 97 -11.52 -12.83 14.04
CA GLN A 97 -10.91 -13.72 15.04
C GLN A 97 -11.28 -13.36 16.49
N ASN A 98 -12.10 -12.33 16.71
CA ASN A 98 -12.42 -11.80 18.03
C ASN A 98 -11.18 -11.46 18.88
N LEU A 99 -10.15 -10.91 18.24
CA LEU A 99 -8.90 -10.47 18.87
C LEU A 99 -8.80 -8.95 18.81
N SER A 100 -8.16 -8.34 19.81
CA SER A 100 -7.78 -6.93 19.70
C SER A 100 -6.61 -6.77 18.71
N PRO A 101 -6.52 -5.63 17.98
CA PRO A 101 -5.42 -5.41 17.03
C PRO A 101 -4.03 -5.52 17.66
N ASP A 102 -3.90 -5.20 18.94
CA ASP A 102 -2.65 -5.23 19.72
C ASP A 102 -2.13 -6.65 19.96
N LYS A 103 -3.01 -7.66 19.86
CA LYS A 103 -2.67 -9.08 19.98
C LYS A 103 -2.17 -9.69 18.68
N ILE A 104 -2.20 -8.93 17.57
CA ILE A 104 -1.79 -9.41 16.26
C ILE A 104 -0.45 -8.78 15.88
N PHE A 105 0.57 -9.59 15.65
CA PHE A 105 1.80 -9.13 15.02
C PHE A 105 1.73 -9.41 13.53
N HIS A 106 1.86 -8.38 12.69
CA HIS A 106 1.74 -8.50 11.23
C HIS A 106 3.10 -8.23 10.58
N VAL A 107 3.59 -9.22 9.83
CA VAL A 107 4.89 -9.18 9.15
C VAL A 107 4.66 -9.27 7.64
N ILE A 108 5.37 -8.43 6.90
CA ILE A 108 5.37 -8.44 5.44
C ILE A 108 6.79 -8.77 4.97
N VAL A 109 6.88 -9.73 4.06
CA VAL A 109 8.13 -10.05 3.36
C VAL A 109 8.10 -9.32 2.02
N ALA A 110 8.85 -8.23 1.95
CA ALA A 110 8.98 -7.40 0.74
C ALA A 110 10.39 -7.53 0.14
N PRO A 111 10.55 -7.40 -1.19
CA PRO A 111 11.86 -7.46 -1.83
C PRO A 111 12.67 -6.16 -1.70
N CYS A 112 12.10 -5.10 -1.13
CA CYS A 112 12.70 -3.77 -1.06
C CYS A 112 12.94 -3.35 0.40
N TYR A 113 14.12 -2.78 0.67
CA TYR A 113 14.48 -2.26 1.99
C TYR A 113 13.61 -1.06 2.40
N ASP A 114 13.38 -0.13 1.46
CA ASP A 114 12.65 1.11 1.72
C ASP A 114 11.19 0.86 2.13
N GLU A 115 10.66 -0.33 1.85
CA GLU A 115 9.35 -0.70 2.36
C GLU A 115 9.25 -0.71 3.88
N LYS A 116 10.37 -0.89 4.58
CA LYS A 116 10.43 -0.76 6.03
C LYS A 116 10.13 0.67 6.49
N LEU A 117 10.54 1.68 5.73
CA LEU A 117 10.35 3.09 6.10
C LEU A 117 8.87 3.48 6.13
N GLU A 118 8.08 2.91 5.23
CA GLU A 118 6.63 3.17 5.15
C GLU A 118 5.82 2.23 6.08
N ALA A 119 6.49 1.37 6.83
CA ALA A 119 5.88 0.53 7.87
C ALA A 119 6.12 1.05 9.30
N LEU A 120 6.96 2.09 9.45
CA LEU A 120 7.24 2.80 10.71
C LEU A 120 6.28 3.99 10.87
#